data_AF-A0A4V2Z3Q8-F1
#
_entry.id   AF-A0A4V2Z3Q8-F1
#
_cell.length_a   1.000
_cell.length_b   1.000
_cell.length_c   1.000
_cell.angle_alpha   90.00
_cell.angle_beta   90.00
_cell.angle_gamma   90.00
#
_symmetry.space_group_name_H-M   'P 1'
#
loop_
_entity.id
_entity.type
_entity.pdbx_description
1 polymer ?
#
loop_
_entity_poly.entity_id
_entity_poly.type
_entity_poly.pdbx_seq_one_letter_code
_entity_poly.pdbx_strand_id
1 'polypeptide(L)'
;MKKLIKTIFAAACGLLLLNAQISAAPFDTKAECKNNSCENFRVGMYRVKNTLTMNLLLEKSKGQHVTICLRNDKGTVLHEEVVNKSFEKFGRKLNFSEIKDGNYTLEISDENEKIVKNINLATTEVKETNGRTLVAMN
;
A
#
# COMPACT_ATOMS: atom_id res chain seq x y z
N MET A 1 31.98 4.71 64.96
CA MET A 1 31.38 3.45 65.47
C MET A 1 29.92 3.46 65.01
N LYS A 2 29.35 2.55 64.23
CA LYS A 2 29.57 1.10 64.07
C LYS A 2 29.27 0.72 62.61
N LYS A 3 30.07 -0.21 62.09
CA LYS A 3 29.85 -0.93 60.82
C LYS A 3 28.56 -1.74 60.93
N LEU A 4 27.88 -2.02 59.81
CA LEU A 4 27.11 -3.26 59.62
C LEU A 4 26.77 -3.45 58.13
N ILE A 5 27.68 -4.14 57.46
CA ILE A 5 27.43 -4.88 56.22
C ILE A 5 26.67 -6.15 56.63
N LYS A 6 25.54 -6.44 55.97
CA LYS A 6 25.00 -7.79 55.86
C LYS A 6 24.53 -8.04 54.43
N THR A 7 24.91 -9.22 53.99
CA THR A 7 25.01 -9.72 52.62
C THR A 7 23.91 -10.76 52.35
N ILE A 8 23.77 -11.12 51.07
CA ILE A 8 23.23 -12.39 50.51
C ILE A 8 21.77 -12.35 50.03
N PHE A 9 21.59 -12.51 48.70
CA PHE A 9 20.93 -13.63 47.97
C PHE A 9 20.98 -13.26 46.47
N ALA A 10 21.92 -13.77 45.66
CA ALA A 10 21.94 -15.05 44.95
C ALA A 10 20.79 -15.24 43.92
N ALA A 11 21.18 -15.61 42.69
CA ALA A 11 20.38 -16.07 41.54
C ALA A 11 19.59 -14.97 40.79
N ALA A 12 19.43 -14.95 39.47
CA ALA A 12 19.97 -15.73 38.34
C ALA A 12 19.53 -14.99 37.07
N CYS A 13 20.21 -15.28 35.95
CA CYS A 13 19.68 -15.35 34.59
C CYS A 13 18.71 -14.27 34.07
N GLY A 14 19.13 -13.63 32.98
CA GLY A 14 18.19 -13.36 31.89
C GLY A 14 18.29 -11.96 31.34
N LEU A 15 19.02 -11.85 30.23
CA LEU A 15 18.85 -10.79 29.24
C LEU A 15 17.36 -10.59 28.95
N LEU A 16 16.78 -9.49 29.44
CA LEU A 16 15.45 -9.05 29.02
C LEU A 16 15.62 -8.05 27.88
N LEU A 17 15.25 -8.59 26.74
CA LEU A 17 15.31 -8.11 25.37
C LEU A 17 14.81 -6.68 25.21
N LEU A 18 15.48 -5.96 24.30
CA LEU A 18 15.00 -4.71 23.72
C LEU A 18 13.59 -4.94 23.14
N ASN A 19 12.61 -4.22 23.67
CA ASN A 19 11.26 -4.17 23.12
C ASN A 19 11.33 -3.46 21.77
N ALA A 20 11.52 -4.21 20.68
CA ALA A 20 11.25 -3.69 19.34
C ALA A 20 9.75 -3.41 19.28
N GLN A 21 9.38 -2.13 19.37
CA GLN A 21 8.04 -1.67 19.04
C GLN A 21 7.83 -1.93 17.55
N ILE A 22 7.27 -3.09 17.22
CA ILE A 22 6.71 -3.35 15.90
C ILE A 22 5.48 -2.45 15.82
N SER A 23 5.66 -1.25 15.28
CA SER A 23 4.56 -0.39 14.88
C SER A 23 3.87 -1.04 13.70
N ALA A 24 2.95 -1.96 13.97
CA ALA A 24 1.96 -2.36 12.98
C ALA A 24 1.07 -1.13 12.77
N ALA A 25 1.16 -0.51 11.60
CA ALA A 25 0.22 0.54 11.21
C ALA A 25 -1.21 0.00 11.39
N PRO A 26 -2.15 0.80 11.92
CA PRO A 26 -3.52 0.36 12.12
C PRO A 26 -4.09 -0.12 10.78
N PHE A 27 -4.47 -1.39 10.72
CA PHE A 27 -5.21 -1.91 9.58
C PHE A 27 -6.61 -1.30 9.64
N ASP A 28 -6.87 -0.29 8.82
CA ASP A 28 -8.21 0.27 8.63
C ASP A 28 -9.17 -0.86 8.23
N THR A 29 -10.10 -1.19 9.13
CA THR A 29 -11.06 -2.31 9.06
C THR A 29 -12.18 -2.08 8.06
N LYS A 30 -11.97 -1.22 7.05
CA LYS A 30 -12.96 -0.92 6.01
C LYS A 30 -13.26 -2.16 5.18
N ALA A 31 -14.52 -2.39 4.87
CA ALA A 31 -14.94 -3.53 4.06
C ALA A 31 -14.42 -3.39 2.62
N GLU A 32 -13.81 -4.44 2.07
CA GLU A 32 -13.33 -4.41 0.69
C GLU A 32 -14.47 -4.69 -0.29
N CYS A 33 -14.67 -3.76 -1.22
CA CYS A 33 -15.70 -3.84 -2.25
C CYS A 33 -15.34 -4.82 -3.36
N LYS A 34 -16.36 -5.33 -4.05
CA LYS A 34 -16.18 -6.24 -5.20
C LYS A 34 -16.36 -5.48 -6.52
N ASN A 35 -15.68 -5.92 -7.57
CA ASN A 35 -15.87 -5.42 -8.95
C ASN A 35 -15.75 -3.90 -9.12
N ASN A 36 -14.90 -3.24 -8.31
CA ASN A 36 -14.70 -1.78 -8.32
C ASN A 36 -15.95 -0.95 -8.03
N SER A 37 -16.92 -1.52 -7.33
CA SER A 37 -18.14 -0.81 -6.92
C SER A 37 -18.42 -1.09 -5.45
N CYS A 38 -18.50 -0.02 -4.68
CA CYS A 38 -19.01 0.03 -3.32
C CYS A 38 -20.46 0.53 -3.34
N GLU A 39 -21.09 0.69 -2.18
CA GLU A 39 -22.42 1.26 -2.07
C GLU A 39 -22.46 2.71 -2.58
N ASN A 40 -21.49 3.53 -2.14
CA ASN A 40 -21.50 4.98 -2.37
C ASN A 40 -20.56 5.47 -3.46
N PHE A 41 -19.73 4.60 -4.02
CA PHE A 41 -18.80 4.97 -5.08
C PHE A 41 -18.36 3.80 -5.94
N ARG A 42 -17.91 4.12 -7.16
CA ARG A 42 -17.34 3.16 -8.10
C ARG A 42 -16.14 3.75 -8.82
N VAL A 43 -15.24 2.89 -9.24
CA VAL A 43 -13.95 3.27 -9.78
C VAL A 43 -13.68 2.60 -11.12
N GLY A 44 -13.21 3.39 -12.08
CA GLY A 44 -12.57 2.91 -13.30
C GLY A 44 -11.09 3.28 -13.30
N MET A 45 -10.21 2.35 -13.67
CA MET A 45 -8.78 2.63 -13.76
C MET A 45 -8.18 1.94 -14.99
N TYR A 46 -7.36 2.67 -15.74
CA TYR A 46 -6.68 2.13 -16.91
C TYR A 46 -5.34 2.81 -17.15
N ARG A 47 -4.42 2.07 -17.78
CA ARG A 47 -3.12 2.59 -18.20
C ARG A 47 -3.25 3.31 -19.53
N VAL A 48 -2.61 4.47 -19.65
CA VAL A 48 -2.42 5.12 -20.96
C VAL A 48 -1.37 4.33 -21.74
N LYS A 49 -1.70 3.94 -22.97
CA LYS A 49 -0.85 3.09 -23.81
C LYS A 49 0.55 3.69 -23.94
N ASN A 50 1.58 2.85 -23.79
CA ASN A 50 2.99 3.21 -23.93
C ASN A 50 3.48 4.33 -22.99
N THR A 51 2.81 4.57 -21.86
CA THR A 51 3.28 5.51 -20.84
C THR A 51 3.29 4.86 -19.46
N LEU A 52 3.85 5.54 -18.47
CA LEU A 52 3.77 5.19 -17.05
C LEU A 52 2.64 5.95 -16.34
N THR A 53 1.59 6.31 -17.08
CA THR A 53 0.45 7.05 -16.54
C THR A 53 -0.78 6.15 -16.41
N MET A 54 -1.40 6.18 -15.24
CA MET A 54 -2.69 5.56 -14.98
C MET A 54 -3.76 6.66 -14.85
N ASN A 55 -4.88 6.51 -15.55
CA ASN A 55 -6.06 7.34 -15.33
C ASN A 55 -6.97 6.64 -14.32
N LEU A 56 -7.36 7.40 -13.30
CA LEU A 56 -8.36 7.03 -12.31
C LEU A 56 -9.63 7.85 -12.56
N LEU A 57 -10.77 7.17 -12.67
CA LEU A 57 -12.10 7.75 -12.77
C LEU A 57 -12.91 7.30 -11.55
N LEU A 58 -13.55 8.25 -10.88
CA LEU A 58 -14.37 8.02 -9.72
C LEU A 58 -15.75 8.62 -9.97
N GLU A 59 -16.79 7.85 -9.67
CA GLU A 59 -18.16 8.32 -9.52
C GLU A 59 -18.63 7.99 -8.11
N LYS A 60 -19.26 8.96 -7.42
CA LYS A 60 -19.74 8.80 -6.05
C LYS A 60 -21.08 9.49 -5.81
N SER A 61 -21.80 9.02 -4.81
CA SER A 61 -23.02 9.64 -4.31
C SER A 61 -22.78 11.08 -3.84
N LYS A 62 -23.71 11.99 -4.14
CA LYS A 62 -23.69 13.37 -3.66
C LYS A 62 -23.62 13.41 -2.13
N GLY A 63 -22.84 14.33 -1.57
CA GLY A 63 -22.73 14.49 -0.12
C GLY A 63 -21.73 13.55 0.57
N GLN A 64 -21.25 12.50 -0.12
CA GLN A 64 -20.20 11.61 0.39
C GLN A 64 -18.81 12.16 0.07
N HIS A 65 -17.77 11.82 0.83
CA HIS A 65 -16.39 12.10 0.44
C HIS A 65 -15.66 10.77 0.23
N VAL A 66 -14.64 10.78 -0.63
CA VAL A 66 -13.84 9.60 -0.93
C VAL A 66 -12.37 10.00 -0.93
N THR A 67 -11.54 9.26 -0.22
CA THR A 67 -10.09 9.45 -0.17
C THR A 67 -9.40 8.50 -1.13
N ILE A 68 -8.44 9.02 -1.89
CA ILE A 68 -7.55 8.28 -2.79
C ILE A 68 -6.16 8.32 -2.18
N CYS A 69 -5.58 7.17 -1.82
CA CYS A 69 -4.28 7.08 -1.16
C CYS A 69 -3.37 6.06 -1.90
N LEU A 70 -2.23 6.52 -2.39
CA LEU A 70 -1.19 5.69 -2.99
C LEU A 70 -0.07 5.46 -1.97
N ARG A 71 0.26 4.20 -1.72
CA ARG A 71 1.33 3.78 -0.83
C ARG A 71 2.35 2.90 -1.55
N ASN A 72 3.61 2.98 -1.15
CA ASN A 72 4.60 1.98 -1.55
C ASN A 72 4.49 0.69 -0.70
N ASP A 73 5.32 -0.30 -1.01
CA ASP A 73 5.44 -1.58 -0.30
C ASP A 73 5.78 -1.45 1.19
N LYS A 74 6.41 -0.35 1.60
CA LYS A 74 6.71 -0.01 3.00
C LYS A 74 5.54 0.69 3.72
N GLY A 75 4.41 0.88 3.04
CA GLY A 75 3.26 1.61 3.57
C GLY A 75 3.44 3.13 3.60
N THR A 76 4.52 3.67 3.02
CA THR A 76 4.74 5.12 2.93
C THR A 76 3.74 5.72 1.95
N VAL A 77 2.97 6.71 2.40
CA VAL A 77 2.05 7.48 1.56
C VAL A 77 2.85 8.33 0.59
N LEU A 78 2.65 8.09 -0.71
CA LEU A 78 3.27 8.86 -1.80
C LEU A 78 2.32 9.91 -2.37
N HIS A 79 1.02 9.66 -2.28
CA HIS A 79 -0.02 10.58 -2.70
C HIS A 79 -1.29 10.33 -1.88
N GLU A 80 -1.95 11.41 -1.48
CA GLU A 80 -3.25 11.36 -0.83
C GLU A 80 -4.11 12.53 -1.30
N GLU A 81 -5.37 12.26 -1.59
CA GLU A 81 -6.33 13.27 -2.00
C GLU A 81 -7.74 12.92 -1.54
N VAL A 82 -8.48 13.93 -1.08
CA VAL A 82 -9.90 13.81 -0.74
C VAL A 82 -10.76 14.42 -1.83
N VAL A 83 -11.64 13.60 -2.42
CA VAL A 83 -12.69 14.04 -3.33
C VAL A 83 -13.89 14.52 -2.50
N ASN A 84 -14.07 15.84 -2.46
CA ASN A 84 -15.03 16.49 -1.59
C ASN A 84 -16.50 16.18 -1.92
N LYS A 85 -17.37 16.46 -0.94
CA LYS A 85 -18.82 16.22 -0.98
C LYS A 85 -19.57 16.88 -2.15
N SER A 86 -19.00 17.96 -2.70
CA SER A 86 -19.57 18.74 -3.80
C SER A 86 -19.45 18.09 -5.18
N PHE A 87 -18.58 17.10 -5.36
CA PHE A 87 -18.32 16.48 -6.66
C PHE A 87 -18.93 15.09 -6.75
N GLU A 88 -19.68 14.78 -7.79
CA GLU A 88 -20.20 13.42 -8.02
C GLU A 88 -19.28 12.61 -8.95
N LYS A 89 -18.49 13.30 -9.78
CA LYS A 89 -17.54 12.69 -10.72
C LYS A 89 -16.18 13.35 -10.57
N PHE A 90 -15.14 12.53 -10.65
CA PHE A 90 -13.76 12.97 -10.48
C PHE A 90 -12.81 12.15 -11.35
N GLY A 91 -11.73 12.79 -11.82
CA GLY A 91 -10.71 12.15 -12.64
C GLY A 91 -9.31 12.60 -12.21
N ARG A 92 -8.39 11.64 -12.07
CA ARG A 92 -6.99 11.90 -11.68
C ARG A 92 -6.03 11.13 -12.58
N LYS A 93 -5.00 11.81 -13.04
CA LYS A 93 -3.84 11.18 -13.68
C LYS A 93 -2.79 10.89 -12.62
N LEU A 94 -2.40 9.63 -12.50
CA LEU A 94 -1.29 9.19 -11.65
C LEU A 94 -0.11 8.90 -12.56
N ASN A 95 0.94 9.73 -12.49
CA ASN A 95 2.15 9.55 -13.28
C ASN A 95 3.23 8.87 -12.46
N PHE A 96 3.70 7.72 -12.92
CA PHE A 96 4.70 6.89 -12.25
C PHE A 96 6.11 7.09 -12.85
N SER A 97 6.31 8.05 -13.76
CA SER A 97 7.59 8.25 -14.45
C SER A 97 8.76 8.64 -13.55
N GLU A 98 8.48 9.21 -12.38
CA GLU A 98 9.50 9.72 -11.44
C GLU A 98 9.63 8.86 -10.18
N ILE A 99 8.93 7.72 -10.13
CA ILE A 99 9.03 6.79 -9.00
C ILE A 99 9.75 5.51 -9.40
N LYS A 100 10.35 4.85 -8.42
CA LYS A 100 11.15 3.63 -8.64
C LYS A 100 10.27 2.46 -9.05
N ASP A 101 10.83 1.49 -9.78
CA ASP A 101 10.17 0.19 -9.96
C ASP A 101 9.87 -0.44 -8.58
N GLY A 102 8.72 -1.10 -8.47
CA GLY A 102 8.25 -1.64 -7.20
C GLY A 102 6.77 -1.97 -7.16
N ASN A 103 6.32 -2.38 -5.97
CA ASN A 103 4.92 -2.66 -5.68
C ASN A 103 4.27 -1.47 -4.96
N TYR A 104 3.06 -1.15 -5.39
CA TYR A 104 2.29 -0.04 -4.88
C TYR A 104 0.86 -0.46 -4.62
N THR A 105 0.26 0.17 -3.61
CA THR A 105 -1.14 -0.03 -3.25
C THR A 105 -1.86 1.29 -3.40
N LEU A 106 -2.83 1.34 -4.31
CA LEU A 106 -3.77 2.44 -4.42
C LEU A 106 -5.07 2.03 -3.71
N GLU A 107 -5.38 2.72 -2.63
CA GLU A 107 -6.62 2.56 -1.87
C GLU A 107 -7.56 3.73 -2.19
N ILE A 108 -8.81 3.41 -2.52
CA ILE A 108 -9.88 4.38 -2.70
C ILE A 108 -10.95 4.03 -1.68
N SER A 109 -11.27 4.91 -0.75
CA SER A 109 -12.13 4.59 0.38
C SER A 109 -13.01 5.74 0.83
N ASP A 110 -14.18 5.40 1.39
CA ASP A 110 -14.94 6.31 2.25
C ASP A 110 -14.72 5.92 3.73
N GLU A 111 -15.65 6.25 4.62
CA GLU A 111 -15.56 5.89 6.04
C GLU A 111 -15.77 4.38 6.30
N ASN A 112 -16.49 3.67 5.43
CA ASN A 112 -16.99 2.31 5.68
C ASN A 112 -16.33 1.26 4.77
N GLU A 113 -16.10 1.61 3.52
CA GLU A 113 -15.71 0.68 2.47
C GLU A 113 -14.47 1.16 1.70
N LYS A 114 -13.79 0.22 1.04
CA LYS A 114 -12.60 0.49 0.22
C LYS A 114 -12.51 -0.37 -1.03
N ILE A 115 -11.88 0.18 -2.05
CA ILE A 115 -11.37 -0.53 -3.22
C ILE A 115 -9.84 -0.47 -3.16
N VAL A 116 -9.19 -1.63 -3.23
CA VAL A 116 -7.73 -1.73 -3.25
C VAL A 116 -7.24 -2.15 -4.64
N LYS A 117 -6.22 -1.46 -5.14
CA LYS A 117 -5.54 -1.75 -6.40
C LYS A 117 -4.06 -1.97 -6.16
N ASN A 118 -3.60 -3.18 -6.41
CA ASN A 118 -2.19 -3.52 -6.42
C ASN A 118 -1.60 -3.18 -7.79
N ILE A 119 -0.54 -2.39 -7.80
CA ILE A 119 0.14 -1.92 -8.99
C ILE A 119 1.58 -2.43 -8.92
N ASN A 120 1.99 -3.23 -9.88
CA ASN A 120 3.37 -3.63 -10.07
C ASN A 120 3.98 -2.75 -11.18
N LEU A 121 4.96 -1.94 -10.82
CA LEU A 121 5.71 -1.11 -11.75
C LEU A 121 7.04 -1.79 -12.06
N ALA A 122 7.19 -2.24 -13.30
CA ALA A 122 8.43 -2.77 -13.85
C ALA A 122 8.68 -2.08 -15.19
N THR A 123 9.75 -1.30 -15.27
CA THR A 123 10.12 -0.53 -16.46
C THR A 123 11.33 -1.12 -17.18
N THR A 124 12.08 -2.00 -16.53
CA THR A 124 13.14 -2.77 -17.17
C THR A 124 12.55 -3.99 -17.87
N GLU A 125 12.74 -4.07 -19.19
CA GLU A 125 12.39 -5.27 -19.96
C GLU A 125 13.21 -6.47 -19.46
N VAL A 126 12.54 -7.61 -19.29
CA VAL A 126 13.22 -8.90 -19.16
C VAL A 126 14.01 -9.09 -20.46
N LYS A 127 15.33 -8.96 -20.39
CA LYS A 127 16.18 -9.31 -21.53
C LYS A 127 15.99 -10.79 -21.80
N GLU A 128 15.34 -11.12 -22.92
CA GLU A 128 15.35 -12.44 -23.53
C GLU A 128 16.82 -12.90 -23.63
N THR A 129 17.26 -13.76 -22.71
CA THR A 129 18.55 -14.41 -22.84
C THR A 129 18.42 -15.38 -24.01
N ASN A 130 19.29 -15.28 -25.02
CA ASN A 130 19.32 -16.16 -26.19
C ASN A 130 18.88 -17.58 -25.80
N GLY A 131 17.73 -18.01 -26.34
CA GLY A 131 17.04 -19.22 -25.93
C GLY A 131 18.01 -20.41 -25.89
N ARG A 132 18.07 -21.09 -24.74
CA ARG A 132 18.71 -22.40 -24.68
C ARG A 132 17.97 -23.30 -25.65
N THR A 133 18.61 -23.68 -26.76
CA THR A 133 18.06 -24.68 -27.67
C THR A 133 17.99 -26.00 -26.90
N LEU A 134 16.76 -26.45 -26.61
CA LEU A 134 16.54 -27.80 -26.07
C LEU A 134 16.74 -28.77 -27.23
N VAL A 135 17.90 -29.42 -27.26
CA VAL A 135 18.13 -30.54 -28.19
C VAL A 135 17.61 -31.81 -27.50
N ALA A 136 16.51 -32.35 -28.00
CA ALA A 136 16.10 -33.69 -27.64
C ALA A 136 17.11 -34.68 -28.22
N MET A 137 17.81 -35.42 -27.36
CA MET A 137 18.66 -36.53 -27.77
C MET A 137 17.79 -37.79 -27.83
N ASN A 138 17.70 -38.39 -29.02
CA ASN A 138 17.06 -39.70 -29.24
C ASN A 138 18.02 -40.83 -28.89
#